data_AF-S2DN41-F1
#
_entry.id   AF-S2DN41-F1
#
_cell.length_a   1.000
_cell.length_b   1.000
_cell.length_c   1.000
_cell.angle_alpha   90.00
_cell.angle_beta   90.00
_cell.angle_gamma   90.00
#
_symmetry.space_group_name_H-M   'P 1'
#
loop_
_entity.id
_entity.type
_entity.pdbx_description
1 polymer ?
#
loop_
_entity_poly.entity_id
_entity_poly.type
_entity_poly.pdbx_seq_one_letter_code
_entity_poly.pdbx_strand_id
1 'polypeptide(L)'
;MKKLAVLLISFLALSSCQENSSEDVLYTGSEIEYTLYQASDFDYTGLLTVRELMGGELELEIELQGEKGDDAYFFPAHLHFGAYDDVDAPMAHMLEPIDIRLLRSTTVLGRLSNQKDLSFEDFKSFDGHIKVHLADSGPEYQVIIVAGNVGSNDNSPVNFDRSKMTLCSPYF
;
A
#
# COMPACT_ATOMS: atom_id res chain seq x y z
N MET A 1 -1.14 -65.24 -30.89
CA MET A 1 -1.76 -64.72 -29.65
C MET A 1 -0.65 -64.19 -28.74
N LYS A 2 -0.75 -62.91 -28.31
CA LYS A 2 -0.17 -62.35 -27.06
C LYS A 2 1.37 -62.24 -27.03
N LYS A 3 2.03 -61.13 -26.69
CA LYS A 3 1.66 -59.76 -26.32
C LYS A 3 2.88 -58.87 -26.61
N LEU A 4 2.57 -57.63 -26.98
CA LEU A 4 3.43 -56.48 -27.18
C LEU A 4 4.11 -56.05 -25.87
N ALA A 5 5.39 -55.65 -25.92
CA ALA A 5 6.03 -54.85 -24.87
C ALA A 5 7.06 -53.92 -25.53
N VAL A 6 6.58 -52.80 -26.06
CA VAL A 6 7.42 -51.67 -26.49
C VAL A 6 7.67 -50.82 -25.25
N LEU A 7 8.92 -50.73 -24.82
CA LEU A 7 9.37 -49.91 -23.71
C LEU A 7 9.42 -48.44 -24.20
N LEU A 8 8.36 -47.68 -23.93
CA LEU A 8 8.28 -46.25 -24.21
C LEU A 8 8.99 -45.50 -23.06
N ILE A 9 10.25 -45.12 -23.27
CA ILE A 9 10.98 -44.22 -22.38
C ILE A 9 10.37 -42.82 -22.56
N SER A 10 9.47 -42.47 -21.66
CA SER A 10 8.94 -41.13 -21.52
C SER A 10 10.04 -40.22 -20.95
N PHE A 11 10.65 -39.44 -21.83
CA PHE A 11 11.51 -38.32 -21.45
C PHE A 11 10.56 -37.18 -21.04
N LEU A 12 10.16 -37.15 -19.77
CA LEU A 12 9.49 -35.98 -19.19
C LEU A 12 10.54 -34.85 -19.16
N ALA A 13 10.45 -33.96 -20.14
CA ALA A 13 11.10 -32.67 -20.09
C ALA A 13 10.56 -31.92 -18.86
N LEU A 14 11.43 -31.71 -17.86
CA LEU A 14 11.19 -30.72 -16.83
C LEU A 14 11.23 -29.35 -17.52
N SER A 15 10.05 -28.88 -17.93
CA SER A 15 9.85 -27.51 -18.35
C SER A 15 9.96 -26.65 -17.10
N SER A 16 11.15 -26.14 -16.82
CA SER A 16 11.33 -25.00 -15.92
C SER A 16 10.65 -23.82 -16.59
N CYS A 17 9.42 -23.51 -16.20
CA CYS A 17 8.83 -22.21 -16.47
C CYS A 17 9.66 -21.19 -15.72
N GLN A 18 10.67 -20.62 -16.37
CA GLN A 18 11.20 -19.32 -15.98
C GLN A 18 10.08 -18.33 -16.31
N GLU A 19 9.28 -17.96 -15.32
CA GLU A 19 8.46 -16.76 -15.44
C GLU A 19 9.45 -15.63 -15.70
N ASN A 20 9.43 -15.13 -16.95
CA ASN A 20 10.14 -13.92 -17.32
C ASN A 20 9.42 -12.77 -16.60
N SER A 21 9.84 -12.50 -15.37
CA SER A 21 9.39 -11.39 -14.54
C SER A 21 9.91 -10.09 -15.13
N SER A 22 9.09 -9.42 -15.94
CA SER A 22 9.32 -8.01 -16.30
C SER A 22 9.42 -7.08 -15.08
N GLU A 23 8.97 -7.54 -13.91
CA GLU A 23 9.14 -6.87 -12.62
C GLU A 23 10.61 -6.73 -12.21
N ASP A 24 11.47 -7.71 -12.52
CA ASP A 24 12.91 -7.69 -12.13
C ASP A 24 13.71 -6.59 -12.84
N VAL A 25 13.15 -5.95 -13.87
CA VAL A 25 13.83 -4.87 -14.62
C VAL A 25 13.37 -3.48 -14.18
N LEU A 26 12.27 -3.38 -13.43
CA LEU A 26 11.69 -2.11 -13.00
C LEU A 26 12.15 -1.68 -11.59
N TYR A 27 12.35 -2.65 -10.70
CA TYR A 27 12.69 -2.41 -9.30
C TYR A 27 14.14 -2.76 -8.98
N THR A 28 14.70 -2.12 -7.96
CA THR A 28 16.05 -2.44 -7.44
C THR A 28 16.06 -3.75 -6.63
N GLY A 29 14.88 -4.23 -6.24
CA GLY A 29 14.68 -5.32 -5.28
C GLY A 29 14.54 -4.84 -3.82
N SER A 30 14.69 -3.54 -3.55
CA SER A 30 14.39 -2.97 -2.24
C SER A 30 12.87 -2.87 -2.04
N GLU A 31 12.36 -3.48 -0.97
CA GLU A 31 10.94 -3.50 -0.63
C GLU A 31 10.73 -3.46 0.89
N ILE A 32 9.69 -2.77 1.33
CA ILE A 32 9.22 -2.79 2.73
C ILE A 32 7.70 -2.68 2.78
N GLU A 33 7.09 -3.35 3.76
CA GLU A 33 5.64 -3.43 3.91
C GLU A 33 5.19 -2.88 5.28
N TYR A 34 4.00 -2.28 5.30
CA TYR A 34 3.34 -1.78 6.50
C TYR A 34 1.87 -2.19 6.52
N THR A 35 1.40 -2.65 7.68
CA THR A 35 -0.02 -2.96 7.85
C THR A 35 -0.82 -1.67 7.98
N LEU A 36 -1.95 -1.60 7.28
CA LEU A 36 -2.98 -0.57 7.43
C LEU A 36 -4.15 -1.20 8.20
N TYR A 37 -4.35 -0.75 9.43
CA TYR A 37 -5.33 -1.30 10.34
C TYR A 37 -6.70 -0.67 10.13
N GLN A 38 -7.75 -1.42 10.44
CA GLN A 38 -9.12 -0.93 10.43
C GLN A 38 -9.28 0.25 11.38
N ALA A 39 -9.69 1.40 10.84
CA ALA A 39 -9.71 2.67 11.57
C ALA A 39 -11.11 3.25 11.80
N SER A 40 -12.16 2.56 11.32
CA SER A 40 -13.57 2.93 11.52
C SER A 40 -14.47 1.69 11.66
N ASP A 41 -15.78 1.88 11.62
CA ASP A 41 -16.76 0.79 11.64
C ASP A 41 -16.93 0.10 10.28
N PHE A 42 -16.26 0.60 9.23
CA PHE A 42 -16.14 -0.11 7.95
C PHE A 42 -15.09 -1.21 8.07
N ASP A 43 -15.42 -2.43 7.62
CA ASP A 43 -14.57 -3.62 7.72
C ASP A 43 -13.54 -3.65 6.59
N TYR A 44 -12.61 -2.70 6.63
CA TYR A 44 -11.44 -2.67 5.77
C TYR A 44 -10.16 -2.82 6.58
N THR A 45 -9.22 -3.58 6.03
CA THR A 45 -7.80 -3.58 6.43
C THR A 45 -6.96 -3.40 5.16
N GLY A 46 -5.65 -3.25 5.28
CA GLY A 46 -4.82 -3.16 4.09
C GLY A 46 -3.34 -3.37 4.35
N LEU A 47 -2.60 -3.33 3.24
CA LEU A 47 -1.16 -3.42 3.18
C LEU A 47 -0.65 -2.28 2.31
N LEU A 48 0.34 -1.54 2.82
CA LEU A 48 1.17 -0.67 2.01
C LEU A 48 2.45 -1.43 1.67
N THR A 49 2.74 -1.59 0.38
CA THR A 49 4.02 -2.09 -0.11
C THR A 49 4.77 -0.93 -0.77
N VAL A 50 6.01 -0.70 -0.32
CA VAL A 50 6.89 0.36 -0.82
C VAL A 50 8.06 -0.28 -1.54
N ARG A 51 8.20 -0.01 -2.83
CA ARG A 51 9.28 -0.54 -3.68
C ARG A 51 10.12 0.59 -4.24
N GLU A 52 11.42 0.36 -4.36
CA GLU A 52 12.33 1.30 -5.02
C GLU A 52 12.44 0.96 -6.52
N LEU A 53 12.15 1.94 -7.37
CA LEU A 53 12.32 1.85 -8.81
C LEU A 53 13.80 2.00 -9.19
N MET A 54 14.20 1.46 -10.34
CA MET A 54 15.57 1.61 -10.87
C MET A 54 16.01 3.07 -11.09
N GLY A 55 15.06 4.01 -11.18
CA GLY A 55 15.33 5.45 -11.25
C GLY A 55 15.60 6.13 -9.89
N GLY A 56 15.38 5.41 -8.79
CA GLY A 56 15.53 5.88 -7.41
C GLY A 56 14.25 6.44 -6.78
N GLU A 57 13.18 6.60 -7.55
CA GLU A 57 11.86 6.94 -7.03
C GLU A 57 11.22 5.76 -6.26
N LEU A 58 10.27 6.07 -5.39
CA LEU A 58 9.51 5.07 -4.66
C LEU A 58 8.15 4.85 -5.29
N GLU A 59 7.74 3.60 -5.42
CA GLU A 59 6.38 3.21 -5.74
C GLU A 59 5.69 2.74 -4.47
N LEU A 60 4.55 3.36 -4.14
CA LEU A 60 3.69 3.02 -3.01
C LEU A 60 2.44 2.34 -3.56
N GLU A 61 2.29 1.07 -3.25
CA GLU A 61 1.10 0.29 -3.58
C GLU A 61 0.28 0.09 -2.31
N ILE A 62 -1.00 0.47 -2.36
CA ILE A 62 -1.95 0.19 -1.27
C ILE A 62 -2.92 -0.86 -1.79
N GLU A 63 -3.02 -1.98 -1.07
CA GLU A 63 -4.04 -3.01 -1.28
C GLU A 63 -4.93 -3.12 -0.05
N LEU A 64 -6.24 -2.96 -0.22
CA LEU A 64 -7.22 -3.11 0.85
C LEU A 64 -7.90 -4.49 0.77
N GLN A 65 -8.25 -5.01 1.93
CA GLN A 65 -9.12 -6.17 2.09
C GLN A 65 -10.44 -5.70 2.69
N GLY A 66 -11.54 -6.01 2.03
CA GLY A 66 -12.90 -5.63 2.43
C GLY A 66 -13.90 -5.85 1.30
N GLU A 67 -15.07 -5.24 1.41
CA GLU A 67 -16.11 -5.32 0.38
C GLU A 67 -15.74 -4.53 -0.88
N LYS A 68 -16.00 -5.10 -2.05
CA LYS A 68 -15.86 -4.40 -3.34
C LYS A 68 -17.19 -3.77 -3.73
N GLY A 69 -17.12 -2.57 -4.30
CA GLY A 69 -18.26 -1.93 -4.95
C GLY A 69 -18.25 -2.15 -6.46
N ASP A 70 -19.37 -1.89 -7.11
CA ASP A 70 -19.49 -1.87 -8.58
C ASP A 70 -19.42 -0.44 -9.16
N ASP A 71 -19.69 0.57 -8.32
CA ASP A 71 -19.68 1.97 -8.70
C ASP A 71 -18.25 2.52 -8.81
N ALA A 72 -18.07 3.54 -9.65
CA ALA A 72 -16.81 4.27 -9.76
C ALA A 72 -16.62 5.21 -8.56
N TYR A 73 -16.29 4.63 -7.41
CA TYR A 73 -16.00 5.31 -6.16
C TYR A 73 -14.54 5.08 -5.75
N PHE A 74 -13.90 6.12 -5.23
CA PHE A 74 -12.46 6.13 -4.97
C PHE A 74 -12.20 6.66 -3.56
N PHE A 75 -11.58 5.85 -2.71
CA PHE A 75 -11.20 6.24 -1.36
C PHE A 75 -9.91 7.09 -1.41
N PRO A 76 -9.93 8.35 -0.97
CA PRO A 76 -8.73 9.19 -0.94
C PRO A 76 -7.69 8.64 0.02
N ALA A 77 -6.42 8.70 -0.36
CA ALA A 77 -5.30 8.27 0.48
C ALA A 77 -4.25 9.37 0.60
N HIS A 78 -3.70 9.50 1.80
CA HIS A 78 -2.70 10.51 2.11
C HIS A 78 -1.53 9.90 2.88
N LEU A 79 -0.32 10.33 2.52
CA LEU A 79 0.86 10.23 3.36
C LEU A 79 0.94 11.49 4.21
N HIS A 80 1.07 11.34 5.52
CA HIS A 80 1.22 12.42 6.48
C HIS A 80 2.58 12.34 7.19
N PHE A 81 3.04 13.48 7.71
CA PHE A 81 4.13 13.52 8.69
C PHE A 81 3.61 13.17 10.09
N GLY A 82 4.47 12.64 10.96
CA GLY A 82 4.13 12.28 12.33
C GLY A 82 3.42 10.92 12.45
N ALA A 83 3.14 10.50 13.67
CA ALA A 83 2.36 9.30 13.95
C ALA A 83 0.85 9.52 13.69
N TYR A 84 0.09 8.44 13.49
CA TYR A 84 -1.35 8.54 13.16
C TYR A 84 -2.20 9.23 14.24
N ASP A 85 -1.73 9.23 15.49
CA ASP A 85 -2.34 9.79 16.69
C ASP A 85 -1.77 11.18 17.08
N ASP A 86 -0.88 11.75 16.26
CA ASP A 86 -0.46 13.14 16.45
C ASP A 86 -1.59 14.11 16.13
N VAL A 87 -1.73 15.15 16.97
CA VAL A 87 -2.81 16.15 16.86
C VAL A 87 -2.64 17.02 15.60
N ASP A 88 -1.40 17.28 15.20
CA ASP A 88 -1.06 18.08 14.03
C ASP A 88 -0.15 17.26 13.12
N ALA A 89 -0.74 16.64 12.12
CA ALA A 89 -0.03 15.83 11.11
C ALA A 89 -0.28 16.40 9.71
N PRO A 90 0.56 17.33 9.23
CA PRO A 90 0.41 17.88 7.88
C PRO A 90 0.53 16.79 6.82
N MET A 91 -0.19 16.96 5.71
CA MET A 91 -0.08 16.07 4.56
C MET A 91 1.31 16.21 3.92
N ALA A 92 2.03 15.10 3.82
CA ALA A 92 3.30 15.00 3.12
C ALA A 92 3.09 14.82 1.61
N HIS A 93 2.13 13.98 1.22
CA HIS A 93 1.76 13.76 -0.19
C HIS A 93 0.32 13.25 -0.32
N MET A 94 -0.34 13.65 -1.40
CA MET A 94 -1.60 13.05 -1.84
C MET A 94 -1.26 11.81 -2.66
N LEU A 95 -1.85 10.66 -2.32
CA LEU A 95 -1.64 9.41 -3.03
C LEU A 95 -2.77 9.19 -4.04
N GLU A 96 -2.52 8.32 -5.02
CA GLU A 96 -3.58 7.86 -5.91
C GLU A 96 -4.69 7.19 -5.10
N PRO A 97 -5.96 7.58 -5.32
CA PRO A 97 -7.06 7.09 -4.51
C PRO A 97 -7.38 5.62 -4.83
N ILE A 98 -7.85 4.88 -3.84
CA ILE A 98 -8.14 3.45 -3.97
C ILE A 98 -9.47 3.27 -4.69
N ASP A 99 -9.45 2.64 -5.86
CA ASP A 99 -10.68 2.27 -6.58
C ASP A 99 -11.41 1.15 -5.85
N ILE A 100 -12.65 1.38 -5.39
CA ILE A 100 -13.42 0.40 -4.62
C ILE A 100 -13.67 -0.92 -5.37
N ARG A 101 -13.63 -0.90 -6.71
CA ARG A 101 -13.84 -2.09 -7.55
C ARG A 101 -12.61 -3.00 -7.54
N LEU A 102 -11.43 -2.41 -7.35
CA LEU A 102 -10.15 -3.11 -7.36
C LEU A 102 -9.62 -3.35 -5.95
N LEU A 103 -9.92 -2.45 -5.02
CA LEU A 103 -9.32 -2.29 -3.70
C LEU A 103 -7.80 -2.10 -3.75
N ARG A 104 -7.32 -1.44 -4.82
CA ARG A 104 -5.89 -1.16 -5.01
C ARG A 104 -5.65 0.24 -5.56
N SER A 105 -4.54 0.85 -5.17
CA SER A 105 -3.93 1.98 -5.88
C SER A 105 -2.41 1.88 -5.90
N THR A 106 -1.78 2.56 -6.86
CA THR A 106 -0.32 2.61 -7.02
C THR A 106 0.09 4.05 -7.28
N THR A 107 1.00 4.58 -6.47
CA THR A 107 1.53 5.94 -6.58
C THR A 107 3.04 5.90 -6.76
N VAL A 108 3.58 6.49 -7.83
CA VAL A 108 5.01 6.82 -7.88
C VAL A 108 5.21 8.12 -7.10
N LEU A 109 5.87 8.03 -5.96
CA LEU A 109 6.00 9.13 -5.01
C LEU A 109 6.86 10.24 -5.61
N GLY A 110 6.24 11.41 -5.77
CA GLY A 110 6.93 12.62 -6.14
C GLY A 110 7.50 13.36 -4.95
N ARG A 111 7.85 14.63 -5.20
CA ARG A 111 8.30 15.54 -4.15
C ARG A 111 7.22 15.73 -3.07
N LEU A 112 7.63 15.66 -1.82
CA LEU A 112 6.76 15.92 -0.67
C LEU A 112 6.41 17.42 -0.57
N SER A 113 5.38 17.74 0.22
CA SER A 113 4.93 19.10 0.48
C SER A 113 6.00 20.00 1.12
N ASN A 114 6.98 19.41 1.81
CA ASN A 114 8.15 20.12 2.36
C ASN A 114 9.31 20.28 1.36
N GLN A 115 9.07 20.02 0.07
CA GLN A 115 10.03 20.10 -1.04
C GLN A 115 11.17 19.07 -1.00
N LYS A 116 11.08 18.03 -0.16
CA LYS A 116 12.04 16.92 -0.16
C LYS A 116 11.57 15.78 -1.05
N ASP A 117 12.53 15.11 -1.66
CA ASP A 117 12.34 13.81 -2.29
C ASP A 117 12.78 12.73 -1.28
N LEU A 118 12.14 11.56 -1.27
CA LEU A 118 12.52 10.44 -0.39
C LEU A 118 13.24 9.35 -1.18
N SER A 119 14.42 8.95 -0.73
CA SER A 119 15.01 7.65 -1.11
C SER A 119 14.39 6.52 -0.29
N PHE A 120 14.67 5.27 -0.67
CA PHE A 120 14.20 4.10 0.07
C PHE A 120 14.72 4.07 1.52
N GLU A 121 15.98 4.44 1.74
CA GLU A 121 16.55 4.53 3.08
C GLU A 121 15.96 5.70 3.89
N ASP A 122 15.65 6.82 3.24
CA ASP A 122 14.93 7.91 3.91
C ASP A 122 13.53 7.44 4.34
N PHE A 123 12.81 6.69 3.49
CA PHE A 123 11.47 6.19 3.80
C PHE A 123 11.45 5.27 5.02
N LYS A 124 12.45 4.40 5.18
CA LYS A 124 12.58 3.52 6.36
C LYS A 124 12.72 4.28 7.68
N SER A 125 13.21 5.52 7.64
CA SER A 125 13.35 6.39 8.80
C SER A 125 12.34 7.55 8.80
N PHE A 126 11.41 7.57 7.86
CA PHE A 126 10.39 8.60 7.74
C PHE A 126 9.50 8.57 8.99
N ASP A 127 9.26 9.74 9.57
CA ASP A 127 8.27 9.91 10.64
C ASP A 127 6.94 10.24 9.97
N GLY A 128 6.12 9.21 9.75
CA GLY A 128 4.86 9.36 9.04
C GLY A 128 3.85 8.25 9.25
N HIS A 129 2.71 8.44 8.60
CA HIS A 129 1.63 7.47 8.55
C HIS A 129 0.78 7.62 7.28
N ILE A 130 0.00 6.59 6.97
CA ILE A 130 -1.02 6.56 5.93
C ILE A 130 -2.40 6.65 6.56
N LYS A 131 -3.29 7.41 5.92
CA LYS A 131 -4.73 7.41 6.17
C LYS A 131 -5.48 7.27 4.86
N VAL A 132 -6.52 6.44 4.87
CA VAL A 132 -7.47 6.30 3.76
C VAL A 132 -8.84 6.75 4.23
N HIS A 133 -9.46 7.66 3.50
CA HIS A 133 -10.72 8.30 3.84
C HIS A 133 -11.90 7.63 3.12
N LEU A 134 -13.09 7.72 3.70
CA LEU A 134 -14.31 7.27 3.04
C LEU A 134 -14.60 8.15 1.82
N ALA A 135 -14.58 9.47 1.97
CA ALA A 135 -14.87 10.42 0.89
C ALA A 135 -13.80 11.51 0.75
N ASP A 136 -13.73 12.17 -0.41
CA ASP A 136 -12.84 13.30 -0.70
C ASP A 136 -13.30 14.62 -0.08
N SER A 137 -14.56 14.68 0.37
CA SER A 137 -15.22 15.91 0.79
C SER A 137 -16.43 15.61 1.68
N GLY A 138 -17.00 16.67 2.27
CA GLY A 138 -18.16 16.58 3.14
C GLY A 138 -17.85 15.93 4.51
N PRO A 139 -18.88 15.54 5.27
CA PRO A 139 -18.70 14.94 6.60
C PRO A 139 -17.95 13.60 6.56
N GLU A 140 -18.11 12.85 5.48
CA GLU A 140 -17.49 11.52 5.28
C GLU A 140 -15.98 11.60 5.07
N TYR A 141 -15.44 12.77 4.73
CA TYR A 141 -13.98 13.00 4.74
C TYR A 141 -13.36 12.70 6.11
N GLN A 142 -14.07 12.95 7.20
CA GLN A 142 -13.54 12.67 8.55
C GLN A 142 -13.58 11.18 8.91
N VAL A 143 -14.21 10.34 8.09
CA VAL A 143 -14.24 8.89 8.30
C VAL A 143 -12.99 8.29 7.68
N ILE A 144 -12.07 7.86 8.54
CA ILE A 144 -10.84 7.18 8.12
C ILE A 144 -11.10 5.67 8.18
N ILE A 145 -11.08 5.00 7.03
CA ILE A 145 -11.42 3.58 6.92
C ILE A 145 -10.25 2.69 7.32
N VAL A 146 -9.03 3.05 6.94
CA VAL A 146 -7.79 2.40 7.39
C VAL A 146 -6.70 3.43 7.70
N ALA A 147 -5.83 3.08 8.64
CA ALA A 147 -4.65 3.89 8.98
C ALA A 147 -3.48 3.01 9.42
N GLY A 148 -2.26 3.48 9.22
CA GLY A 148 -1.06 2.78 9.67
C GLY A 148 0.17 3.67 9.70
N ASN A 149 0.95 3.58 10.77
CA ASN A 149 2.26 4.20 10.87
C ASN A 149 3.22 3.62 9.83
N VAL A 150 4.15 4.44 9.33
CA VAL A 150 5.20 4.01 8.39
C VAL A 150 6.58 4.53 8.84
N GLY A 151 7.63 4.00 8.21
CA GLY A 151 9.01 4.38 8.48
C GLY A 151 9.42 4.04 9.91
N SER A 152 9.81 5.06 10.67
CA SER A 152 10.31 4.89 12.05
C SER A 152 9.21 4.74 13.11
N ASN A 153 7.96 5.01 12.76
CA ASN A 153 6.84 4.94 13.68
C ASN A 153 6.38 3.49 13.92
N ASP A 154 6.00 3.18 15.16
CA ASP A 154 5.58 1.83 15.54
C ASP A 154 4.29 1.42 14.82
N ASN A 155 4.41 0.43 13.92
CA ASN A 155 3.31 -0.15 13.16
C ASN A 155 2.85 -1.50 13.74
N SER A 156 3.21 -1.85 14.98
CA SER A 156 2.78 -3.12 15.58
C SER A 156 1.29 -3.14 15.94
N PRO A 157 0.59 -4.29 15.78
CA PRO A 157 -0.85 -4.38 16.01
C PRO A 157 -1.24 -4.10 17.46
N VAL A 158 -0.34 -4.36 18.40
CA VAL A 158 -0.58 -4.13 19.84
C VAL A 158 -0.57 -2.65 20.23
N ASN A 159 0.04 -1.80 19.40
CA ASN A 159 0.15 -0.35 19.65
C ASN A 159 -0.77 0.47 18.74
N PHE A 160 -1.52 -0.18 17.84
CA PHE A 160 -2.56 0.48 17.08
C PHE A 160 -3.83 0.65 17.94
N ASP A 161 -4.25 1.89 18.13
CA ASP A 161 -5.44 2.28 18.89
C ASP A 161 -6.23 3.33 18.11
N ARG A 162 -7.24 2.88 17.37
CA ARG A 162 -8.10 3.76 16.56
C ARG A 162 -8.77 4.86 17.38
N SER A 163 -8.92 4.71 18.71
CA SER A 163 -9.56 5.73 19.55
C SER A 163 -8.69 6.97 19.78
N LYS A 164 -7.39 6.87 19.53
CA LYS A 164 -6.43 7.98 19.62
C LYS A 164 -6.17 8.68 18.29
N MET A 165 -6.69 8.13 17.20
CA MET A 165 -6.45 8.68 15.88
C MET A 165 -7.00 10.09 15.73
N THR A 166 -6.18 10.99 15.21
CA THR A 166 -6.58 12.36 14.93
C THR A 166 -7.28 12.47 13.58
N LEU A 167 -8.34 13.28 13.52
CA LEU A 167 -9.06 13.59 12.28
C LEU A 167 -8.24 14.51 11.38
N CYS A 168 -8.24 14.26 10.08
CA CYS A 168 -7.64 15.19 9.12
C CYS A 168 -8.50 16.46 8.97
N SER A 169 -7.85 17.62 8.88
CA SER A 169 -8.51 18.85 8.45
C SER A 169 -8.59 18.88 6.92
N PRO A 170 -9.76 19.09 6.30
CA PRO A 170 -9.86 19.28 4.86
C PRO A 170 -9.35 20.65 4.39
N TYR A 171 -8.98 21.54 5.32
CA TYR A 171 -8.52 22.89 5.05
C TYR A 171 -7.04 23.01 5.47
N PHE A 172 -6.14 22.88 4.50
CA PHE A 172 -4.74 23.32 4.59
C PHE A 172 -4.50 24.39 3.53
#